data_AF-A0A1I7FIA6-F1
#
_entry.id   AF-A0A1I7FIA6-F1
#
_cell.length_a   1.000
_cell.length_b   1.000
_cell.length_c   1.000
_cell.angle_alpha   90.00
_cell.angle_beta   90.00
_cell.angle_gamma   90.00
#
_symmetry.space_group_name_H-M   'P 1'
#
loop_
_entity.id
_entity.type
_entity.pdbx_description
1 polymer ?
#
loop_
_entity_poly.entity_id
_entity_poly.type
_entity_poly.pdbx_seq_one_letter_code
_entity_poly.pdbx_strand_id
1 'polypeptide(L)'
;MTVEMFIYLFTIGSLFASLLTQATKKAFPNVSSNILALANAIIVGILGMVCAYVLMSIPFTAVNVIYIALMAICIWMGSMLGYDKIVQTLEQLKG
;
A
#
# COMPACT_ATOMS: atom_id res chain seq x y z
N MET A 1 -18.79 -2.33 0.06
CA MET A 1 -17.84 -2.49 1.19
C MET A 1 -18.22 -1.48 2.27
N THR A 2 -18.10 -1.82 3.55
CA THR A 2 -18.32 -0.87 4.67
C THR A 2 -17.09 0.02 4.89
N VAL A 3 -17.27 1.19 5.52
CA VAL A 3 -16.15 2.12 5.80
C VAL A 3 -15.09 1.48 6.70
N GLU A 4 -15.49 0.69 7.68
CA GLU A 4 -14.58 -0.03 8.58
C GLU A 4 -13.66 -0.97 7.79
N MET A 5 -14.25 -1.76 6.89
CA MET A 5 -13.51 -2.72 6.09
C MET A 5 -12.54 -2.05 5.11
N PHE A 6 -12.94 -0.89 4.56
CA PHE A 6 -12.05 -0.05 3.76
C PHE A 6 -10.83 0.38 4.59
N ILE A 7 -11.04 0.88 5.81
CA ILE A 7 -9.96 1.34 6.69
C ILE A 7 -9.03 0.18 7.08
N TYR A 8 -9.56 -1.00 7.40
CA TYR A 8 -8.74 -2.17 7.73
C TYR A 8 -7.82 -2.59 6.57
N LEU A 9 -8.37 -2.70 5.36
CA LEU A 9 -7.59 -3.05 4.17
C LEU A 9 -6.56 -1.97 3.84
N PHE A 10 -6.92 -0.69 4.02
CA PHE A 10 -6.00 0.43 3.87
C PHE A 10 -4.83 0.37 4.85
N THR A 11 -5.08 0.12 6.14
CA THR A 11 -4.02 0.06 7.16
C THR A 11 -3.07 -1.10 6.89
N ILE A 12 -3.58 -2.29 6.59
CA ILE A 12 -2.74 -3.46 6.31
C ILE A 12 -1.97 -3.24 4.99
N GLY A 13 -2.67 -2.77 3.95
CA GLY A 13 -2.08 -2.52 2.63
C GLY A 13 -0.99 -1.45 2.65
N SER A 14 -1.19 -0.37 3.41
CA SER A 14 -0.18 0.70 3.55
C SER A 14 1.06 0.23 4.30
N LEU A 15 0.93 -0.57 5.36
CA LEU A 15 2.08 -1.17 6.04
C LEU A 15 2.87 -2.10 5.12
N PHE A 16 2.17 -2.98 4.40
CA PHE A 16 2.80 -3.87 3.41
C PHE A 16 3.50 -3.09 2.30
N ALA A 17 2.84 -2.07 1.73
CA ALA A 17 3.43 -1.24 0.68
C ALA A 17 4.66 -0.46 1.18
N SER A 18 4.64 0.00 2.43
CA SER A 18 5.79 0.69 3.07
C SER A 18 7.01 -0.23 3.16
N LEU A 19 6.81 -1.45 3.66
CA LEU A 19 7.86 -2.47 3.77
C LEU A 19 8.37 -2.89 2.40
N LEU A 20 7.46 -3.10 1.44
CA LEU A 20 7.81 -3.47 0.08
C LEU A 20 8.63 -2.36 -0.58
N THR A 21 8.29 -1.08 -0.34
CA THR A 21 9.03 0.08 -0.86
C THR A 21 10.45 0.14 -0.31
N GLN A 22 10.67 -0.24 0.95
CA GLN A 22 12.03 -0.37 1.47
C GLN A 22 12.79 -1.53 0.83
N ALA A 23 12.15 -2.70 0.73
CA ALA A 23 12.77 -3.88 0.14
C ALA A 23 13.17 -3.62 -1.33
N THR A 24 12.28 -3.00 -2.10
CA THR A 24 12.57 -2.62 -3.49
C THR A 24 13.60 -1.51 -3.56
N LYS A 25 13.59 -0.54 -2.65
CA LYS A 25 14.61 0.52 -2.62
C LYS A 25 16.00 -0.03 -2.31
N LYS A 26 16.09 -1.05 -1.45
CA LYS A 26 17.34 -1.75 -1.16
C LYS A 26 17.84 -2.56 -2.37
N ALA A 27 16.94 -3.13 -3.16
CA ALA A 27 17.27 -3.83 -4.41
C ALA A 27 17.63 -2.88 -5.57
N PHE A 28 17.00 -1.70 -5.62
CA PHE A 28 17.18 -0.69 -6.67
C PHE A 28 17.53 0.68 -6.08
N PRO A 29 18.78 0.87 -5.61
CA PRO A 29 19.18 2.08 -4.90
C PRO A 29 19.05 3.37 -5.74
N ASN A 30 19.20 3.25 -7.06
CA ASN A 30 19.24 4.38 -8.00
C ASN A 30 17.86 4.95 -8.38
N VAL A 31 16.76 4.31 -7.98
CA VAL A 31 15.40 4.77 -8.34
C VAL A 31 14.81 5.59 -7.21
N SER A 32 14.11 6.69 -7.52
CA SER A 32 13.44 7.53 -6.51
C SER A 32 12.45 6.72 -5.67
N SER A 33 12.48 6.93 -4.35
CA SER A 33 11.62 6.22 -3.40
C SER A 33 10.15 6.49 -3.67
N ASN A 34 9.81 7.66 -4.21
CA ASN A 34 8.43 8.03 -4.56
C ASN A 34 7.89 7.23 -5.73
N ILE A 35 8.73 6.96 -6.74
CA ILE A 35 8.36 6.16 -7.92
C ILE A 35 8.17 4.70 -7.52
N LEU A 36 9.07 4.18 -6.67
CA LEU A 36 8.95 2.83 -6.12
C LEU A 36 7.71 2.68 -5.23
N ALA A 37 7.44 3.67 -4.37
CA ALA A 37 6.26 3.70 -3.53
C ALA A 37 4.98 3.70 -4.38
N LEU A 38 4.95 4.46 -5.48
CA LEU A 38 3.81 4.49 -6.40
C LEU A 38 3.61 3.15 -7.08
N ALA A 39 4.67 2.57 -7.66
CA ALA A 39 4.59 1.26 -8.33
C ALA A 39 4.11 0.17 -7.37
N ASN A 40 4.69 0.12 -6.16
CA ASN A 40 4.29 -0.85 -5.14
C ASN A 40 2.86 -0.61 -4.64
N ALA A 41 2.44 0.64 -4.45
CA ALA A 41 1.09 0.96 -4.03
C ALA A 41 0.04 0.60 -5.08
N ILE A 42 0.35 0.74 -6.37
CA ILE A 42 -0.53 0.29 -7.46
C ILE A 42 -0.67 -1.23 -7.42
N ILE A 43 0.45 -1.96 -7.31
CA ILE A 43 0.45 -3.42 -7.23
C ILE A 43 -0.33 -3.88 -6.00
N VAL A 44 0.05 -3.42 -4.80
CA VAL A 44 -0.56 -3.83 -3.53
C VAL A 44 -2.01 -3.35 -3.42
N GLY A 45 -2.33 -2.15 -3.90
CA GLY A 45 -3.69 -1.60 -3.84
C GLY A 45 -4.65 -2.28 -4.79
N ILE A 46 -4.24 -2.56 -6.03
CA ILE A 46 -5.08 -3.25 -7.00
C ILE A 46 -5.15 -4.75 -6.67
N LEU A 47 -4.03 -5.45 -6.55
CA LEU A 47 -4.04 -6.89 -6.24
C LEU A 47 -4.64 -7.16 -4.87
N GLY A 48 -4.29 -6.37 -3.86
CA GLY A 48 -4.82 -6.53 -2.50
C GLY A 48 -6.34 -6.38 -2.47
N MET A 49 -6.89 -5.40 -3.18
CA MET A 49 -8.34 -5.23 -3.25
C MET A 49 -9.05 -6.28 -4.09
N VAL A 50 -8.47 -6.70 -5.23
CA VAL A 50 -9.05 -7.77 -6.05
C VAL A 50 -9.09 -9.07 -5.25
N CYS A 51 -8.00 -9.43 -4.57
CA CYS A 51 -7.96 -10.59 -3.68
C CYS A 51 -8.99 -10.48 -2.54
N ALA A 52 -9.08 -9.32 -1.88
CA ALA A 52 -10.06 -9.11 -0.81
C ALA A 52 -11.50 -9.25 -1.30
N TYR A 53 -11.83 -8.72 -2.49
CA TYR A 53 -13.17 -8.82 -3.06
C TYR A 53 -13.54 -10.25 -3.43
N VAL A 54 -12.60 -11.02 -3.98
CA VAL A 54 -12.82 -12.45 -4.29
C VAL A 54 -12.99 -13.26 -3.01
N LEU A 55 -12.12 -13.08 -2.01
CA LEU A 55 -12.17 -13.83 -0.75
C LEU A 55 -13.43 -13.53 0.07
N MET A 56 -13.92 -12.29 0.01
CA MET A 56 -15.06 -11.83 0.81
C MET A 56 -16.36 -11.77 -0.01
N SER A 57 -16.37 -12.35 -1.22
CA SER A 57 -17.52 -12.43 -2.12
C SER A 57 -18.20 -11.08 -2.36
N ILE A 58 -17.40 -10.01 -2.49
CA ILE A 58 -17.89 -8.66 -2.71
C ILE A 58 -18.17 -8.48 -4.21
N PRO A 59 -19.39 -8.05 -4.61
CA PRO A 59 -19.70 -7.84 -6.01
C PRO A 59 -18.89 -6.66 -6.59
N PHE A 60 -18.31 -6.87 -7.77
CA PHE A 60 -17.61 -5.83 -8.55
C PHE A 60 -18.63 -4.89 -9.21
N THR A 61 -19.21 -3.99 -8.43
CA THR A 61 -20.07 -2.91 -8.92
C THR A 61 -19.25 -1.68 -9.33
N ALA A 62 -19.82 -0.77 -10.13
CA ALA A 62 -19.14 0.47 -10.54
C ALA A 62 -18.59 1.28 -9.35
N VAL A 63 -19.35 1.35 -8.25
CA VAL A 63 -18.93 2.03 -7.01
C VAL A 63 -17.72 1.32 -6.37
N ASN A 64 -17.73 -0.01 -6.31
CA ASN A 64 -16.64 -0.78 -5.72
C ASN A 64 -15.35 -0.73 -6.54
N VAL A 65 -15.45 -0.57 -7.87
CA VAL A 65 -14.29 -0.35 -8.75
C VAL A 65 -13.65 1.02 -8.50
N ILE A 66 -14.44 2.06 -8.27
CA ILE A 66 -13.93 3.40 -7.88
C ILE A 66 -13.16 3.30 -6.55
N TYR A 67 -13.64 2.50 -5.59
CA TYR A 67 -12.92 2.29 -4.33
C TYR A 67 -11.56 1.61 -4.51
N ILE A 68 -11.35 0.78 -5.54
CA ILE A 68 -10.03 0.18 -5.82
C ILE A 68 -9.03 1.27 -6.26
N ALA A 69 -9.46 2.14 -7.17
CA ALA A 69 -8.62 3.26 -7.62
C ALA A 69 -8.30 4.23 -6.47
N LEU A 70 -9.31 4.55 -5.65
CA LEU A 70 -9.13 5.39 -4.46
C LEU A 70 -8.16 4.73 -3.46
N MET A 71 -8.29 3.42 -3.24
CA MET A 71 -7.44 2.66 -2.33
C MET A 71 -5.97 2.68 -2.75
N ALA A 72 -5.67 2.58 -4.05
CA ALA A 72 -4.30 2.67 -4.55
C ALA A 72 -3.65 4.03 -4.22
N ILE A 73 -4.41 5.13 -4.35
CA ILE A 73 -3.94 6.49 -4.00
C ILE A 73 -3.74 6.59 -2.48
N CYS A 74 -4.70 6.11 -1.68
CA CYS A 74 -4.57 6.11 -0.23
C CYS A 74 -3.34 5.32 0.22
N ILE A 75 -3.17 4.08 -0.27
CA ILE A 75 -2.03 3.21 0.07
C ILE A 75 -0.71 3.86 -0.35
N TRP A 76 -0.66 4.56 -1.48
CA TRP A 76 0.53 5.31 -1.89
C TRP A 76 0.90 6.40 -0.86
N MET A 77 -0.06 7.24 -0.47
CA MET A 77 0.16 8.27 0.54
C MET A 77 0.55 7.65 1.90
N GLY A 78 -0.13 6.59 2.32
CA GLY A 78 0.17 5.86 3.55
C GLY A 78 1.55 5.21 3.51
N SER A 79 1.95 4.70 2.34
CA SER A 79 3.25 4.07 2.14
C SER A 79 4.40 5.07 2.21
N MET A 80 4.21 6.31 1.78
CA MET A 80 5.23 7.35 1.92
C MET A 80 5.45 7.70 3.39
N LEU A 81 4.37 7.94 4.13
CA LEU A 81 4.42 8.23 5.56
C LEU A 81 4.97 7.06 6.37
N GLY A 82 4.61 5.83 6.01
CA GLY A 82 5.09 4.61 6.64
C GLY A 82 6.55 4.31 6.31
N TYR A 83 6.97 4.52 5.06
CA TYR A 83 8.35 4.34 4.62
C TYR A 83 9.32 5.18 5.47
N ASP A 84 9.03 6.47 5.65
CA ASP A 84 9.89 7.38 6.41
C ASP A 84 10.05 6.91 7.87
N LYS A 85 8.95 6.50 8.51
CA LYS A 85 8.96 5.97 9.88
C LYS A 85 9.80 4.70 9.99
N ILE A 86 9.63 3.76 9.06
CA ILE A 86 10.38 2.50 9.11
C ILE A 86 11.88 2.78 8.88
N VAL A 87 12.26 3.71 8.00
CA VAL A 87 13.68 4.07 7.79
C VAL A 87 14.26 4.64 9.08
N GLN A 88 13.55 5.59 9.72
CA GLN A 88 13.97 6.18 10.99
C GLN A 88 14.12 5.13 12.09
N THR A 89 13.18 4.18 12.21
CA THR A 89 13.28 3.09 13.20
C THR A 89 14.49 2.20 12.94
N LEU A 90 14.79 1.88 11.67
CA LEU A 90 15.98 1.08 11.32
C LEU A 90 17.30 1.83 11.60
N GLU A 91 17.33 3.14 11.41
CA GLU A 91 18.48 3.97 11.76
C GLU A 91 18.68 4.02 13.28
N GLN A 92 17.61 4.16 14.06
CA GLN A 92 17.67 4.12 15.53
C GLN A 92 18.15 2.77 16.06
N LEU A 93 17.76 1.67 15.41
CA LEU A 93 18.22 0.31 15.77
C LEU A 93 19.70 0.06 15.43
N LYS A 94 20.27 0.84 14.51
CA LYS A 94 21.69 0.79 14.14
C LYS A 94 22.58 1.71 14.99
N GLY A 95 22.00 2.37 16.01
CA GLY A 95 22.73 3.23 16.95
C GLY A 95 24.05 2.66 17.41
#